data_AF-A0AAN9F9M6-F1
#
_entry.id   AF-A0AAN9F9M6-F1
#
_cell.length_a   1.000
_cell.length_b   1.000
_cell.length_c   1.000
_cell.angle_alpha   90.00
_cell.angle_beta   90.00
_cell.angle_gamma   90.00
#
_symmetry.space_group_name_H-M   'P 1'
#
loop_
_entity.id
_entity.type
_entity.pdbx_description
1 polymer ?
#
loop_
_entity_poly.entity_id
_entity_poly.type
_entity_poly.pdbx_seq_one_letter_code
_entity_poly.pdbx_strand_id
1 'polypeptide(L)'
;MELLRIIARLRSVLMHSLLEFMMAIVVLMLPRTSAITSSKISLILRSIGDAFLKRPEFWLDSSYPWFYVPEPITRPVLSAEPSVSSRVLQPTDKFLIFASDGLWENLTNKEAAEIVHRNTRKRVVAQELSYRGGSAPSNFRDIQELM
;
A
#
# COMPACT_ATOMS: atom_id res chain seq x y z
N MET A 1 33.18 23.72 3.28
CA MET A 1 32.88 22.74 2.21
C MET A 1 32.31 21.41 2.72
N GLU A 2 32.46 21.04 4.00
CA GLU A 2 31.91 19.78 4.55
C GLU A 2 30.39 19.78 4.74
N LEU A 3 29.79 20.91 5.13
CA LEU A 3 28.35 21.00 5.38
C LEU A 3 27.50 20.68 4.13
N LEU A 4 27.93 21.16 2.96
CA LEU A 4 27.28 20.91 1.67
C LEU A 4 27.37 19.44 1.25
N ARG A 5 28.48 18.75 1.59
CA ARG A 5 28.64 17.31 1.33
C ARG A 5 27.73 16.48 2.23
N ILE A 6 27.56 16.88 3.49
CA ILE A 6 26.66 16.19 4.43
C ILE A 6 25.19 16.38 4.00
N ILE A 7 24.79 17.59 3.60
CA ILE A 7 23.43 17.84 3.11
C ILE A 7 23.16 17.08 1.81
N ALA A 8 24.09 17.06 0.86
CA ALA A 8 23.95 16.28 -0.38
C ALA A 8 23.85 14.77 -0.11
N ARG A 9 24.63 14.26 0.86
CA ARG A 9 24.60 12.85 1.26
C ARG A 9 23.32 12.49 2.00
N LEU A 10 22.82 13.38 2.86
CA LEU A 10 21.54 13.21 3.54
C LEU A 10 20.36 13.26 2.55
N ARG A 11 20.40 14.17 1.55
CA ARG A 11 19.42 14.23 0.46
C ARG A 11 19.44 12.98 -0.42
N SER A 12 20.62 12.48 -0.75
CA SER A 12 20.79 11.25 -1.53
C SER A 12 20.28 10.02 -0.78
N VAL A 13 20.60 9.89 0.52
CA VAL A 13 20.13 8.78 1.36
C VAL A 13 18.61 8.84 1.56
N LEU A 14 18.05 10.04 1.77
CA LEU A 14 16.60 10.23 1.92
C LEU A 14 15.85 9.94 0.60
N MET A 15 16.40 10.38 -0.53
CA MET A 15 15.84 10.09 -1.87
C MET A 15 15.94 8.62 -2.22
N HIS A 16 17.06 7.94 -1.92
CA HIS A 16 17.19 6.50 -2.14
C HIS A 16 16.22 5.72 -1.26
N SER A 17 16.09 6.08 0.02
CA SER A 17 15.16 5.40 0.92
C SER A 17 13.70 5.62 0.51
N LEU A 18 13.35 6.81 0.00
CA LEU A 18 12.01 7.10 -0.53
C LEU A 18 11.76 6.41 -1.88
N LEU A 19 12.76 6.32 -2.75
CA LEU A 19 12.64 5.64 -4.04
C LEU A 19 12.55 4.12 -3.87
N GLU A 20 13.31 3.54 -2.94
CA GLU A 20 13.20 2.13 -2.52
C GLU A 20 11.82 1.85 -1.93
N PHE A 21 11.30 2.75 -1.08
CA PHE A 21 9.95 2.59 -0.50
C PHE A 21 8.86 2.74 -1.57
N MET A 22 9.01 3.67 -2.50
CA MET A 22 8.08 3.89 -3.60
C MET A 22 8.13 2.73 -4.62
N MET A 23 9.31 2.21 -4.92
CA MET A 23 9.48 1.02 -5.77
C MET A 23 8.97 -0.24 -5.08
N ALA A 24 9.14 -0.39 -3.77
CA ALA A 24 8.58 -1.51 -3.01
C ALA A 24 7.04 -1.47 -3.02
N ILE A 25 6.42 -0.29 -2.91
CA ILE A 25 4.97 -0.13 -3.05
C ILE A 25 4.50 -0.47 -4.46
N VAL A 26 5.22 -0.03 -5.51
CA VAL A 26 4.89 -0.33 -6.91
C VAL A 26 5.06 -1.82 -7.23
N VAL A 27 6.11 -2.48 -6.73
CA VAL A 27 6.35 -3.92 -6.93
C VAL A 27 5.35 -4.78 -6.12
N LEU A 28 4.92 -4.32 -4.94
CA LEU A 28 3.86 -4.98 -4.17
C LEU A 28 2.45 -4.74 -4.73
N MET A 29 2.27 -3.74 -5.60
CA MET A 29 0.99 -3.45 -6.29
C MET A 29 0.81 -4.17 -7.63
N LEU A 30 1.80 -4.92 -8.12
CA LEU A 30 1.65 -5.70 -9.35
C LEU A 30 1.34 -7.17 -9.03
N PRO A 31 0.07 -7.62 -9.10
CA PRO A 31 -0.25 -9.03 -9.03
C PRO A 31 0.31 -9.73 -10.28
N ARG A 32 1.20 -10.70 -10.04
CA ARG A 32 1.65 -11.65 -11.06
C ARG A 32 0.43 -12.48 -11.48
N THR A 33 0.06 -12.34 -12.75
CA THR A 33 -0.85 -13.18 -13.55
C THR A 33 -2.32 -13.24 -13.11
N SER A 34 -3.19 -12.50 -13.81
CA SER A 34 -4.05 -13.05 -14.87
C SER A 34 -5.10 -12.00 -15.26
N ALA A 35 -5.24 -11.77 -16.57
CA ALA A 35 -6.34 -11.08 -17.25
C ALA A 35 -6.99 -9.91 -16.49
N ILE A 36 -6.52 -8.70 -16.79
CA ILE A 36 -7.28 -7.48 -16.51
C ILE A 36 -8.48 -7.46 -17.47
N THR A 37 -9.54 -8.16 -17.07
CA THR A 37 -10.88 -7.95 -17.63
C THR A 37 -11.36 -6.60 -17.11
N SER A 38 -11.84 -5.75 -18.02
CA SER A 38 -12.20 -4.34 -17.87
C SER A 38 -13.33 -4.01 -16.86
N SER A 39 -13.54 -4.82 -15.82
CA SER A 39 -14.70 -4.73 -14.92
C SER A 39 -14.36 -4.52 -13.44
N LYS A 40 -13.09 -4.24 -13.10
CA LYS A 40 -12.69 -3.94 -11.71
C LYS A 40 -11.98 -2.59 -11.64
N ILE A 41 -12.71 -1.52 -11.97
CA ILE A 41 -12.45 -0.21 -11.36
C ILE A 41 -12.82 -0.39 -9.88
N SER A 42 -11.87 -0.89 -9.10
CA SER A 42 -12.00 -0.99 -7.64
C SER A 42 -12.20 0.42 -7.10
N LEU A 43 -13.45 0.73 -6.71
CA LEU A 43 -13.99 1.63 -5.67
C LEU A 43 -13.05 2.59 -4.90
N ILE A 44 -12.03 3.15 -5.53
CA ILE A 44 -11.07 4.06 -4.93
C ILE A 44 -11.26 5.41 -5.61
N LEU A 45 -11.93 6.34 -4.92
CA LEU A 45 -12.06 7.74 -5.37
C LEU A 45 -10.76 8.55 -5.16
N ARG A 46 -9.72 7.94 -4.58
CA ARG A 46 -8.49 8.61 -4.16
C ARG A 46 -7.22 7.80 -4.47
N SER A 47 -6.31 8.35 -5.26
CA SER A 47 -5.04 7.69 -5.57
C SER A 47 -3.88 8.67 -5.65
N ILE A 48 -2.65 8.16 -5.54
CA ILE A 48 -1.44 8.86 -5.98
C ILE A 48 -1.07 8.28 -7.35
N GLY A 49 -0.73 9.11 -8.34
CA GLY A 49 -0.57 8.68 -9.74
C GLY A 49 -1.79 9.00 -10.59
N ASP A 50 -2.15 8.13 -11.54
CA ASP A 50 -3.36 8.22 -12.39
C ASP A 50 -3.66 9.63 -12.91
N ALA A 51 -2.64 10.35 -13.37
CA ALA A 51 -2.76 11.76 -13.73
C ALA A 51 -3.81 11.98 -14.83
N PHE A 52 -3.96 11.01 -15.74
CA PHE A 52 -4.96 10.97 -16.81
C PHE A 52 -6.42 10.97 -16.31
N LEU A 53 -6.66 10.60 -15.04
CA LEU A 53 -7.98 10.64 -14.37
C LEU A 53 -8.16 11.86 -13.46
N LYS A 54 -7.18 12.76 -13.42
CA LYS A 54 -7.17 13.95 -12.56
C LYS A 54 -7.14 15.24 -13.35
N ARG A 55 -6.43 15.25 -14.47
CA ARG A 55 -6.08 16.43 -15.23
C ARG A 55 -6.16 16.15 -16.74
N PRO A 56 -6.89 16.95 -17.52
CA PRO A 56 -7.06 16.71 -18.96
C PRO A 56 -5.74 16.80 -19.74
N GLU A 57 -4.74 17.53 -19.21
CA GLU A 57 -3.42 17.68 -19.86
C GLU A 57 -2.62 16.37 -19.90
N PHE A 58 -3.02 15.37 -19.09
CA PHE A 58 -2.41 14.04 -19.05
C PHE A 58 -3.30 12.98 -19.70
N TRP A 59 -4.30 13.39 -20.49
CA TRP A 59 -5.14 12.46 -21.23
C TRP A 59 -4.30 11.61 -22.18
N LEU A 60 -4.61 10.32 -22.24
CA LEU A 60 -3.90 9.33 -23.04
C LEU A 60 -4.80 8.87 -24.18
N ASP A 61 -4.28 8.97 -25.41
CA ASP A 61 -4.97 8.56 -26.62
C ASP A 61 -4.94 7.04 -26.82
N SER A 62 -5.49 6.57 -27.96
CA SER A 62 -5.57 5.15 -28.29
C SER A 62 -4.21 4.45 -28.44
N SER A 63 -3.10 5.19 -28.46
CA SER A 63 -1.74 4.63 -28.44
C SER A 63 -1.42 3.92 -27.11
N TYR A 64 -2.19 4.20 -26.05
CA TYR A 64 -2.06 3.58 -24.74
C TYR A 64 -3.32 2.76 -24.39
N PRO A 65 -3.53 1.58 -25.01
CA PRO A 65 -4.79 0.83 -24.89
C PRO A 65 -5.16 0.43 -23.46
N TRP A 66 -4.17 0.29 -22.57
CA TRP A 66 -4.40 -0.05 -21.15
C TRP A 66 -4.85 1.12 -20.28
N PHE A 67 -4.67 2.36 -20.76
CA PHE A 67 -4.99 3.60 -20.04
C PHE A 67 -5.89 4.53 -20.86
N TYR A 68 -6.46 4.00 -21.94
CA TYR A 68 -7.24 4.76 -22.89
C TYR A 68 -8.55 5.22 -22.24
N VAL A 69 -8.78 6.53 -22.28
CA VAL A 69 -10.06 7.15 -21.92
C VAL A 69 -10.63 7.75 -23.20
N PRO A 70 -11.85 7.35 -23.65
CA PRO A 70 -12.37 7.76 -24.96
C PRO A 70 -12.43 9.27 -25.19
N GLU A 71 -12.66 10.04 -24.13
CA GLU A 71 -12.73 11.50 -24.18
C GLU A 71 -11.93 12.12 -23.02
N PRO A 72 -11.31 13.30 -23.21
CA PRO A 72 -10.69 14.03 -22.12
C PRO A 72 -11.67 14.32 -20.99
N ILE A 73 -11.24 14.04 -19.76
CA ILE A 73 -12.06 14.33 -18.58
C ILE A 73 -12.23 15.85 -18.40
N THR A 74 -13.47 16.29 -18.21
CA THR A 74 -13.77 17.72 -17.97
C THR A 74 -13.60 18.12 -16.50
N ARG A 75 -13.56 17.14 -15.59
CA ARG A 75 -13.32 17.32 -14.16
C ARG A 75 -12.56 16.13 -13.58
N PRO A 76 -11.82 16.30 -12.46
CA PRO A 76 -11.11 15.20 -11.83
C PRO A 76 -12.08 14.10 -11.39
N VAL A 77 -11.79 12.85 -11.80
CA VAL A 77 -12.54 11.66 -11.39
C VAL A 77 -11.93 11.07 -10.12
N LEU A 78 -10.61 11.22 -9.95
CA LEU A 78 -9.87 10.84 -8.76
C LEU A 78 -9.31 12.07 -8.04
N SER A 79 -9.25 11.98 -6.71
CA SER A 79 -8.52 12.96 -5.90
C SER A 79 -7.18 12.39 -5.44
N ALA A 80 -6.15 13.23 -5.36
CA ALA A 80 -4.92 12.88 -4.64
C ALA A 80 -4.96 13.29 -3.16
N GLU A 81 -6.01 13.99 -2.76
CA GLU A 81 -6.15 14.53 -1.41
C GLU A 81 -6.46 13.40 -0.42
N PRO A 82 -5.64 13.19 0.63
CA PRO A 82 -5.91 12.19 1.64
C PRO A 82 -7.07 12.62 2.55
N SER A 83 -7.69 11.63 3.20
CA SER A 83 -8.57 11.91 4.35
C SER A 83 -7.70 11.98 5.61
N VAL A 84 -7.70 13.13 6.29
CA VAL A 84 -6.91 13.32 7.52
C VAL A 84 -7.82 13.22 8.74
N SER A 85 -7.45 12.39 9.71
CA SER A 85 -8.12 12.29 11.00
C SER A 85 -7.11 12.35 12.14
N SER A 86 -7.52 12.96 13.25
CA SER A 86 -6.71 13.09 14.47
C SER A 86 -7.48 12.53 15.66
N ARG A 87 -6.80 11.75 16.51
CA ARG A 87 -7.37 11.21 17.74
C ARG A 87 -6.36 11.35 18.88
N VAL A 88 -6.84 11.74 20.05
CA VAL A 88 -6.04 11.72 21.28
C VAL A 88 -5.99 10.29 21.81
N LEU A 89 -4.79 9.77 22.03
CA LEU A 89 -4.58 8.42 22.56
C LEU A 89 -4.99 8.37 24.04
N GLN A 90 -5.72 7.31 24.40
CA GLN A 90 -6.10 7.03 25.78
C GLN A 90 -5.14 5.99 26.39
N PRO A 91 -4.97 5.94 27.73
CA PRO A 91 -4.17 4.90 28.38
C PRO A 91 -4.64 3.46 28.11
N THR A 92 -5.90 3.30 27.69
CA THR A 92 -6.51 2.03 27.27
C THR A 92 -6.14 1.62 25.86
N ASP A 93 -5.70 2.54 25.00
CA ASP A 93 -5.28 2.24 23.63
C ASP A 93 -3.91 1.53 23.66
N LYS A 94 -3.83 0.31 23.13
CA LYS A 94 -2.61 -0.54 23.25
C LYS A 94 -1.82 -0.68 21.96
N PHE A 95 -2.50 -0.66 20.81
CA PHE A 95 -1.87 -0.84 19.51
C PHE A 95 -2.74 -0.28 18.40
N LEU A 96 -2.15 -0.11 17.22
CA LEU A 96 -2.83 0.26 15.98
C LEU A 96 -2.30 -0.63 14.85
N ILE A 97 -3.20 -1.18 14.05
CA ILE A 97 -2.85 -2.05 12.92
C ILE A 97 -3.10 -1.26 11.63
N PHE A 98 -2.05 -1.06 10.84
CA PHE A 98 -2.15 -0.57 9.47
C PHE A 98 -1.82 -1.72 8.52
N ALA A 99 -2.71 -1.97 7.56
CA ALA A 99 -2.52 -2.99 6.54
C ALA A 99 -3.32 -2.66 5.28
N SER A 100 -2.93 -3.23 4.15
CA SER A 100 -3.67 -3.17 2.89
C SER A 100 -4.97 -3.98 2.96
N ASP A 101 -5.84 -3.77 1.97
CA ASP A 101 -7.04 -4.57 1.72
C ASP A 101 -6.77 -6.08 1.76
N GLY A 102 -5.66 -6.56 1.20
CA GLY A 102 -5.31 -7.98 1.20
C GLY A 102 -5.32 -8.65 2.60
N LEU A 103 -4.97 -7.94 3.68
CA LEU A 103 -5.13 -8.47 5.03
C LEU A 103 -6.61 -8.56 5.42
N TRP A 104 -7.34 -7.47 5.22
CA TRP A 104 -8.72 -7.28 5.67
C TRP A 104 -9.75 -8.02 4.83
N GLU A 105 -9.36 -8.49 3.63
CA GLU A 105 -10.14 -9.43 2.82
C GLU A 105 -10.31 -10.80 3.51
N ASN A 106 -9.33 -11.19 4.33
CA ASN A 106 -9.28 -12.50 4.97
C ASN A 106 -9.47 -12.46 6.50
N LEU A 107 -9.36 -11.28 7.12
CA LEU A 107 -9.44 -11.11 8.57
C LEU A 107 -10.38 -9.97 8.97
N THR A 108 -11.17 -10.22 10.00
CA THR A 108 -11.91 -9.16 10.69
C THR A 108 -11.01 -8.35 11.62
N ASN A 109 -11.43 -7.12 11.93
CA ASN A 109 -10.75 -6.27 12.92
C ASN A 109 -10.55 -6.96 14.28
N LYS A 110 -11.52 -7.79 14.69
CA LYS A 110 -11.47 -8.52 15.97
C LYS A 110 -10.41 -9.61 15.93
N GLU A 111 -10.37 -10.42 14.88
CA GLU A 111 -9.38 -11.49 14.74
C GLU A 111 -7.96 -10.93 14.68
N ALA A 112 -7.76 -9.84 13.93
CA ALA A 112 -6.47 -9.16 13.88
C ALA A 112 -6.05 -8.64 15.27
N ALA A 113 -6.98 -8.04 16.02
CA ALA A 113 -6.73 -7.57 17.39
C ALA A 113 -6.38 -8.72 18.35
N GLU A 114 -7.06 -9.87 18.22
CA GLU A 114 -6.75 -11.06 19.03
C GLU A 114 -5.36 -11.62 18.73
N ILE A 115 -4.93 -11.64 17.46
CA ILE A 115 -3.57 -12.09 17.08
C ILE A 115 -2.50 -11.20 17.72
N VAL A 116 -2.71 -9.88 17.73
CA VAL A 116 -1.82 -8.93 18.41
C VAL A 116 -1.85 -9.15 19.92
N HIS A 117 -3.02 -9.38 20.51
CA HIS A 117 -3.16 -9.55 21.95
C HIS A 117 -2.48 -10.83 22.48
N ARG A 118 -2.53 -11.92 21.71
CA ARG A 118 -1.91 -13.21 22.09
C ARG A 118 -0.38 -13.19 22.02
N ASN A 119 0.23 -12.23 21.32
CA ASN A 119 1.66 -12.24 21.03
C ASN A 119 2.31 -10.89 21.38
N THR A 120 3.29 -10.90 22.28
CA THR A 120 4.08 -9.70 22.61
C THR A 120 5.18 -9.40 21.59
N ARG A 121 5.57 -10.38 20.76
CA ARG A 121 6.65 -10.23 19.78
C ARG A 121 6.09 -9.71 18.45
N LYS A 122 6.41 -8.46 18.11
CA LYS A 122 5.98 -7.79 16.86
C LYS A 122 6.26 -8.64 15.60
N ARG A 123 7.40 -9.33 15.52
CA ARG A 123 7.76 -10.19 14.39
C ARG A 123 6.77 -11.34 14.20
N VAL A 124 6.41 -12.01 15.30
CA VAL A 124 5.47 -13.15 15.27
C VAL A 124 4.08 -12.68 14.87
N VAL A 125 3.65 -11.54 15.43
CA VAL A 125 2.38 -10.88 15.05
C VAL A 125 2.35 -10.59 13.55
N ALA A 126 3.39 -9.95 13.01
CA ALA A 126 3.44 -9.60 11.59
C ALA A 126 3.43 -10.84 10.67
N GLN A 127 4.13 -11.90 11.06
CA GLN A 127 4.20 -13.15 10.32
C GLN A 127 2.84 -13.87 10.31
N GLU A 128 2.18 -13.98 11.47
CA GLU A 128 0.86 -14.60 11.60
C GLU A 128 -0.22 -13.81 10.84
N LEU A 129 -0.21 -12.47 10.96
CA LEU A 129 -1.11 -11.61 10.20
C LEU A 129 -0.88 -11.77 8.69
N SER A 130 0.36 -11.83 8.23
CA SER A 130 0.69 -12.05 6.81
C SER A 130 0.17 -13.40 6.31
N TYR A 131 0.43 -14.47 7.05
CA TYR A 131 -0.01 -15.83 6.72
C TYR A 131 -1.53 -15.93 6.66
N ARG A 132 -2.24 -15.41 7.66
CA ARG A 132 -3.70 -15.40 7.69
C ARG A 132 -4.34 -14.42 6.71
N GLY A 133 -3.61 -13.36 6.34
CA GLY A 133 -3.99 -12.43 5.29
C GLY A 133 -3.88 -12.99 3.87
N GLY A 134 -3.60 -14.29 3.70
CA GLY A 134 -3.53 -14.94 2.40
C GLY A 134 -2.18 -14.82 1.70
N SER A 135 -1.14 -14.32 2.38
CA SER A 135 0.23 -14.42 1.84
C SER A 135 0.71 -15.86 1.96
N ALA A 136 0.97 -16.51 0.83
CA ALA A 136 1.53 -17.85 0.81
C ALA A 136 2.83 -17.89 1.63
N PRO A 137 3.04 -18.89 2.50
CA PRO A 137 4.25 -18.99 3.29
C PRO A 137 5.46 -19.06 2.36
N SER A 138 6.38 -18.10 2.50
CA SER A 138 7.58 -18.02 1.67
C SER A 138 8.54 -19.20 1.88
N ASN A 139 8.35 -20.01 2.93
CA ASN A 139 9.07 -21.26 3.15
C ASN A 139 8.25 -22.27 4.00
N PHE A 140 8.17 -23.52 3.52
CA PHE A 140 7.50 -24.65 4.20
C PHE A 140 8.09 -25.01 5.57
N ARG A 141 9.30 -24.55 5.89
CA ARG A 141 9.97 -24.87 7.17
C ARG A 141 9.44 -24.07 8.36
N ASP A 142 8.83 -22.91 8.14
CA ASP A 142 8.37 -22.03 9.22
C ASP A 142 7.04 -22.49 9.85
N ILE A 143 6.33 -23.42 9.21
CA ILE A 143 5.02 -23.93 9.68
C ILE A 143 5.20 -24.96 10.81
N GLN A 144 6.32 -25.69 10.84
CA GLN A 144 6.55 -26.73 11.86
C GLN A 144 7.00 -26.18 13.22
N GLU A 145 7.38 -24.91 13.32
CA GLU A 145 7.79 -24.28 14.59
C GLU A 145 6.63 -23.53 15.31
N LEU A 146 5.42 -23.56 14.75
CA LEU A 146 4.24 -22.87 15.29
C LEU A 146 3.15 -23.81 15.84
N MET A 147 3.40 -25.12 15.89
CA MET A 147 2.64 -26.12 16.68
C MET A 147 3.50 -26.71 17.79
#